data_AF-A0A1Y1CPN1-F1
#
_entry.id   AF-A0A1Y1CPN1-F1
#
_cell.length_a   1.000
_cell.length_b   1.000
_cell.length_c   1.000
_cell.angle_alpha   90.00
_cell.angle_beta   90.00
_cell.angle_gamma   90.00
#
_symmetry.space_group_name_H-M   'P 1'
#
loop_
_entity.id
_entity.type
_entity.pdbx_description
1 polymer ?
#
loop_
_entity_poly.entity_id
_entity_poly.type
_entity_poly.pdbx_seq_one_letter_code
_entity_poly.pdbx_strand_id
1 'polypeptide(L)'
;MKINTLLTILLLFIATVGYTQIKYEAKIDSKYKSIQLDDGSFKYVKYDKKKQTIFIYNIDNTLWKTVMLPLPKNHLLDEVKLISQTTFNKDEKVEVVYSCLEFTVPDNFEDPNVDYSKVNFTLNVITETGESLLKVDNSNMMEIIHTKGQTKMLIYKHVGESFNNNDETLIYNLP
;
A
#
# COMPACT_ATOMS: atom_id res chain seq x y z
N MET A 1 -53.60 18.90 -22.29
CA MET A 1 -52.18 18.73 -22.68
C MET A 1 -52.05 17.39 -23.39
N LYS A 2 -51.41 17.31 -24.57
CA LYS A 2 -51.32 16.03 -25.31
C LYS A 2 -50.41 15.05 -24.55
N ILE A 3 -50.74 13.76 -24.57
CA ILE A 3 -49.97 12.68 -23.91
C ILE A 3 -48.48 12.75 -24.28
N ASN A 4 -48.18 13.08 -25.54
CA ASN A 4 -46.81 13.22 -26.03
C ASN A 4 -46.05 14.35 -25.30
N THR A 5 -46.70 15.48 -25.01
CA THR A 5 -46.08 16.60 -24.29
C THR A 5 -45.79 16.24 -22.84
N LEU A 6 -46.68 15.50 -22.19
CA LEU A 6 -46.46 15.01 -20.81
C LEU A 6 -45.29 14.02 -20.77
N LEU A 7 -45.20 13.11 -21.74
CA LEU A 7 -44.10 12.15 -21.88
C LEU A 7 -42.75 12.85 -22.09
N THR A 8 -42.71 13.88 -22.94
CA THR A 8 -41.47 14.65 -23.17
C THR A 8 -41.02 15.39 -21.91
N ILE A 9 -41.95 15.97 -21.14
CA ILE A 9 -41.61 16.63 -19.86
C ILE A 9 -41.09 15.63 -18.84
N LEU A 10 -41.68 14.43 -18.75
CA LEU A 10 -41.24 13.38 -17.84
C LEU A 10 -39.83 12.86 -18.20
N LEU A 11 -39.55 12.67 -19.50
CA LEU A 11 -38.22 12.28 -19.99
C LEU A 11 -37.15 13.34 -19.70
N LEU A 12 -37.49 14.63 -19.83
CA LEU A 12 -36.60 15.74 -19.46
C LEU A 12 -36.36 15.80 -17.95
N PHE A 13 -37.37 15.52 -17.13
CA PHE A 13 -37.23 15.46 -15.68
C PHE A 13 -36.30 14.32 -15.25
N ILE A 14 -36.46 13.13 -15.84
CA ILE A 14 -35.60 11.96 -15.59
C ILE A 14 -34.14 12.24 -16.02
N ALA A 15 -33.92 12.94 -17.12
CA ALA A 15 -32.58 13.33 -17.57
C ALA A 15 -31.87 14.29 -16.60
N THR A 16 -32.61 15.07 -15.81
CA THR A 16 -32.04 15.99 -14.81
C THR A 16 -31.81 15.38 -13.42
N VAL A 17 -32.27 14.16 -13.14
CA VAL A 17 -31.99 13.48 -11.87
C VAL A 17 -30.65 12.72 -11.90
N GLY A 18 -30.02 12.65 -13.08
CA GLY A 18 -28.76 11.96 -13.33
C GLY A 18 -27.49 12.74 -12.96
N TYR A 19 -27.57 13.82 -12.18
CA TYR A 19 -26.38 14.50 -11.69
C TYR A 19 -25.73 13.65 -10.59
N THR A 20 -24.77 12.81 -10.97
CA THR A 20 -23.70 12.36 -10.07
C THR A 20 -22.94 13.59 -9.59
N GLN A 21 -23.43 14.21 -8.52
CA GLN A 21 -22.73 15.26 -7.81
C GLN A 21 -21.70 14.61 -6.89
N ILE A 22 -20.53 15.23 -6.79
CA ILE A 22 -19.58 14.93 -5.72
C ILE A 22 -20.31 15.21 -4.41
N LYS A 23 -20.73 14.16 -3.72
CA LYS A 23 -21.40 14.27 -2.42
C LYS A 23 -20.34 14.22 -1.34
N TYR A 24 -20.26 15.29 -0.55
CA TYR A 24 -19.47 15.25 0.67
C TYR A 24 -20.03 14.20 1.62
N GLU A 25 -19.20 13.23 1.99
CA GLU A 25 -19.57 12.16 2.92
C GLU A 25 -19.08 12.49 4.34
N ALA A 26 -17.79 12.78 4.50
CA ALA A 26 -17.18 13.04 5.79
C ALA A 26 -15.85 13.81 5.67
N LYS A 27 -15.37 14.32 6.81
CA LYS A 27 -14.02 14.83 7.01
C LYS A 27 -13.30 13.94 8.02
N ILE A 28 -12.08 13.54 7.69
CA ILE A 28 -11.22 12.74 8.55
C ILE A 28 -9.92 13.51 8.74
N ASP A 29 -9.50 13.71 9.99
CA ASP A 29 -8.27 14.43 10.32
C ASP A 29 -7.02 13.52 10.20
N SER A 30 -6.95 12.73 9.12
CA SER A 30 -5.79 11.92 8.78
C SER A 30 -5.78 11.55 7.30
N LYS A 31 -4.59 11.31 6.74
CA LYS A 31 -4.43 10.87 5.36
C LYS A 31 -4.70 9.36 5.25
N TYR A 32 -5.70 8.99 4.47
CA TYR A 32 -5.96 7.61 4.09
C TYR A 32 -5.30 7.30 2.74
N LYS A 33 -4.87 6.05 2.57
CA LYS A 33 -4.51 5.47 1.27
C LYS A 33 -5.52 4.37 0.96
N SER A 34 -6.05 4.32 -0.25
CA SER A 34 -6.85 3.18 -0.68
C SER A 34 -5.95 2.02 -1.11
N ILE A 35 -6.37 0.79 -0.83
CA ILE A 35 -5.72 -0.43 -1.28
C ILE A 35 -6.78 -1.43 -1.74
N GLN A 36 -6.50 -2.14 -2.81
CA GLN A 36 -7.33 -3.24 -3.28
C GLN A 36 -6.81 -4.54 -2.66
N LEU A 37 -7.70 -5.36 -2.11
CA LEU A 37 -7.37 -6.70 -1.63
C LEU A 37 -7.38 -7.71 -2.78
N ASP A 38 -6.93 -8.92 -2.49
CA ASP A 38 -6.93 -10.09 -3.37
C ASP A 38 -8.34 -10.48 -3.87
N ASP A 39 -9.39 -10.24 -3.08
CA ASP A 39 -10.79 -10.44 -3.49
C ASP A 39 -11.35 -9.32 -4.39
N GLY A 40 -10.54 -8.29 -4.69
CA GLY A 40 -10.91 -7.14 -5.49
C GLY A 40 -11.64 -6.02 -4.73
N SER A 41 -11.94 -6.21 -3.44
CA SER A 41 -12.54 -5.19 -2.58
C SER A 41 -11.54 -4.09 -2.22
N PHE A 42 -12.03 -2.87 -1.98
CA PHE A 42 -11.20 -1.74 -1.57
C PHE A 42 -11.31 -1.48 -0.08
N LYS A 43 -10.17 -1.16 0.54
CA LYS A 43 -10.05 -0.72 1.93
C LYS A 43 -9.34 0.63 2.00
N TYR A 44 -9.58 1.37 3.08
CA TYR A 44 -8.74 2.51 3.44
C TYR A 44 -7.72 2.12 4.49
N VAL A 45 -6.50 2.61 4.35
CA VAL A 45 -5.38 2.37 5.28
C VAL A 45 -4.91 3.68 5.87
N LYS A 46 -4.80 3.70 7.19
CA LYS A 46 -4.24 4.80 7.98
C LYS A 46 -3.04 4.30 8.77
N TYR A 47 -1.92 5.00 8.71
CA TYR A 47 -0.76 4.72 9.53
C TYR A 47 -0.69 5.66 10.75
N ASP A 48 -0.53 5.09 11.95
CA ASP A 48 -0.20 5.81 13.17
C ASP A 48 1.30 5.63 13.48
N LYS A 49 2.07 6.69 13.23
CA LYS A 49 3.53 6.71 13.45
C LYS A 49 3.92 6.50 14.92
N LYS A 50 3.11 6.96 15.89
CA LYS A 50 3.45 6.83 17.31
C LYS A 50 3.30 5.39 17.79
N LYS A 51 2.30 4.69 17.27
CA LYS A 51 2.02 3.28 17.60
C LYS A 51 2.65 2.28 16.65
N GLN A 52 3.29 2.75 15.57
CA GLN A 52 3.78 1.93 14.47
C GLN A 52 2.71 0.92 14.00
N THR A 53 1.48 1.39 13.85
CA THR A 53 0.31 0.53 13.60
C THR A 53 -0.44 1.06 12.40
N ILE A 54 -0.90 0.16 11.52
CA ILE A 54 -1.87 0.50 10.50
C ILE A 54 -3.28 0.10 10.94
N PHE A 55 -4.22 0.98 10.66
CA PHE A 55 -5.65 0.75 10.80
C PHE A 55 -6.23 0.61 9.41
N ILE A 56 -6.93 -0.49 9.18
CA ILE A 56 -7.53 -0.83 7.90
C ILE A 56 -9.05 -0.70 8.09
N TYR A 57 -9.67 0.13 7.28
CA TYR A 57 -11.09 0.45 7.33
C TYR A 57 -11.78 -0.05 6.07
N ASN A 58 -13.05 -0.39 6.20
CA ASN A 58 -13.96 -0.54 5.08
C ASN A 58 -14.19 0.83 4.41
N ILE A 59 -14.74 0.82 3.19
CA ILE A 59 -14.99 2.05 2.43
C ILE A 59 -16.03 2.96 3.10
N ASP A 60 -16.88 2.39 3.95
CA ASP A 60 -17.85 3.10 4.81
C ASP A 60 -17.21 3.66 6.10
N ASN A 61 -15.88 3.66 6.19
CA ASN A 61 -15.06 4.13 7.31
C ASN A 61 -15.19 3.31 8.61
N THR A 62 -15.84 2.14 8.58
CA THR A 62 -15.84 1.23 9.74
C THR A 62 -14.49 0.51 9.87
N LEU A 63 -13.98 0.37 11.10
CA LEU A 63 -12.70 -0.32 11.35
C LEU A 63 -12.86 -1.81 11.03
N TRP A 64 -11.97 -2.33 10.17
CA TRP A 64 -11.94 -3.74 9.82
C TRP A 64 -10.84 -4.48 10.60
N LYS A 65 -9.59 -4.02 10.48
CA LYS A 65 -8.41 -4.70 11.04
C LYS A 65 -7.39 -3.69 11.56
N THR A 66 -6.58 -4.13 12.50
CA THR A 66 -5.45 -3.36 13.05
C THR A 66 -4.21 -4.24 13.00
N VAL A 67 -3.13 -3.75 12.39
CA VAL A 67 -1.88 -4.51 12.22
C VAL A 67 -0.71 -3.68 12.72
N MET A 68 0.09 -4.25 13.62
CA MET A 68 1.32 -3.64 14.10
C MET A 68 2.43 -3.84 13.05
N LEU A 69 3.11 -2.77 12.67
CA LEU A 69 4.26 -2.80 11.80
C LEU A 69 5.54 -2.80 12.65
N PRO A 70 6.32 -3.90 12.70
CA PRO A 70 7.55 -3.96 13.48
C PRO A 70 8.68 -3.19 12.79
N LEU A 71 8.59 -1.86 12.77
CA LEU A 71 9.62 -1.03 12.16
C LEU A 71 10.92 -1.09 12.96
N PRO A 72 12.07 -1.34 12.31
CA PRO A 72 13.35 -1.25 12.99
C PRO A 72 13.59 0.15 13.58
N LYS A 73 14.50 0.23 14.56
CA LYS A 73 14.87 1.51 15.16
C LYS A 73 15.32 2.50 14.08
N ASN A 74 14.94 3.77 14.25
CA ASN A 74 15.22 4.89 13.32
C ASN A 74 14.61 4.78 11.91
N HIS A 75 13.87 3.71 11.61
CA HIS A 75 13.22 3.59 10.31
C HIS A 75 11.90 4.35 10.27
N LEU A 76 11.58 4.87 9.08
CA LEU A 76 10.29 5.47 8.76
C LEU A 76 9.55 4.54 7.81
N LEU A 77 8.22 4.46 7.95
CA LEU A 77 7.38 3.82 6.95
C LEU A 77 7.50 4.60 5.64
N ASP A 78 7.88 3.90 4.58
CA ASP A 78 7.86 4.42 3.21
C ASP A 78 6.45 4.21 2.64
N GLU A 79 6.05 2.94 2.50
CA GLU A 79 4.76 2.61 1.88
C GLU A 79 4.21 1.26 2.35
N VAL A 80 2.88 1.18 2.51
CA VAL A 80 2.14 -0.10 2.49
C VAL A 80 1.81 -0.45 1.04
N LYS A 81 2.37 -1.56 0.56
CA LYS A 81 2.36 -1.96 -0.87
C LYS A 81 1.25 -2.94 -1.19
N LEU A 82 1.03 -3.91 -0.31
CA LEU A 82 0.01 -4.95 -0.47
C LEU A 82 -0.60 -5.27 0.90
N ILE A 83 -1.91 -5.51 0.90
CA ILE A 83 -2.63 -6.16 2.00
C ILE A 83 -3.41 -7.31 1.36
N SER A 84 -3.29 -8.51 1.91
CA SER A 84 -3.93 -9.72 1.39
C SER A 84 -4.34 -10.63 2.54
N GLN A 85 -5.18 -11.63 2.25
CA GLN A 85 -5.45 -12.74 3.17
C GLN A 85 -5.00 -14.09 2.59
N THR A 86 -4.72 -14.17 1.29
CA THR A 86 -4.48 -15.45 0.60
C THR A 86 -3.22 -15.48 -0.26
N THR A 87 -2.48 -14.37 -0.36
CA THR A 87 -1.27 -14.29 -1.21
C THR A 87 -0.10 -15.08 -0.62
N PHE A 88 0.05 -15.07 0.71
CA PHE A 88 1.23 -15.65 1.38
C PHE A 88 0.90 -16.89 2.21
N ASN A 89 -0.29 -16.97 2.81
CA ASN A 89 -0.78 -18.15 3.51
C ASN A 89 -2.20 -18.51 3.05
N LYS A 90 -2.72 -19.63 3.56
CA LYS A 90 -4.08 -20.14 3.26
C LYS A 90 -5.03 -19.99 4.45
N ASP A 91 -4.71 -19.12 5.41
CA ASP A 91 -5.58 -18.80 6.54
C ASP A 91 -6.35 -17.49 6.31
N GLU A 92 -7.19 -17.06 7.24
CA GLU A 92 -7.99 -15.83 7.08
C GLU A 92 -7.28 -14.59 7.65
N LYS A 93 -6.03 -14.71 8.10
CA LYS A 93 -5.31 -13.59 8.70
C LYS A 93 -4.84 -12.64 7.61
N VAL A 94 -4.76 -11.37 7.97
CA VAL A 94 -4.21 -10.37 7.06
C VAL A 94 -2.70 -10.49 7.00
N GLU A 95 -2.13 -10.48 5.80
CA GLU A 95 -0.71 -10.20 5.59
C GLU A 95 -0.50 -8.83 4.97
N VAL A 96 0.61 -8.21 5.36
CA VAL A 96 0.96 -6.86 4.93
C VAL A 96 2.35 -6.87 4.33
N VAL A 97 2.47 -6.34 3.12
CA VAL A 97 3.76 -5.97 2.52
C VAL A 97 3.96 -4.48 2.69
N TYR A 98 5.07 -4.09 3.29
CA TYR A 98 5.44 -2.69 3.44
C TYR A 98 6.93 -2.48 3.23
N SER A 99 7.29 -1.29 2.75
CA SER A 99 8.67 -0.80 2.76
C SER A 99 8.86 0.18 3.90
N CYS A 100 10.04 0.14 4.50
CA CYS A 100 10.52 1.19 5.38
C CYS A 100 11.90 1.65 4.91
N LEU A 101 12.31 2.83 5.38
CA LEU A 101 13.58 3.42 5.02
C LEU A 101 14.30 3.99 6.23
N GLU A 102 15.61 4.12 6.12
CA GLU A 102 16.46 4.91 7.01
C GLU A 102 17.26 5.90 6.16
N PHE A 103 17.27 7.15 6.58
CA PHE A 103 18.11 8.20 5.98
C PHE A 103 19.29 8.47 6.90
N THR A 104 20.50 8.32 6.37
CA THR A 104 21.72 8.78 7.04
C THR A 104 22.20 10.05 6.36
N VAL A 105 22.28 11.13 7.11
CA VAL A 105 22.75 12.42 6.63
C VAL A 105 24.13 12.66 7.22
N PRO A 106 25.17 12.92 6.40
CA PRO A 106 26.50 13.20 6.92
C PRO A 106 26.55 14.53 7.68
N ASP A 107 27.38 14.59 8.73
CA ASP A 107 27.54 15.79 9.57
C ASP A 107 28.23 16.97 8.85
N ASN A 108 28.98 16.69 7.78
CA ASN A 108 29.75 17.69 7.04
C ASN A 108 29.34 17.75 5.57
N PHE A 109 28.46 18.70 5.22
CA PHE A 109 28.00 18.94 3.84
C PHE A 109 28.99 19.73 2.99
N GLU A 110 30.05 20.28 3.58
CA GLU A 110 31.03 21.11 2.88
C GLU A 110 32.23 20.31 2.35
N ASP A 111 32.37 19.04 2.74
CA ASP A 111 33.43 18.17 2.23
C ASP A 111 32.98 17.48 0.94
N PRO A 112 33.60 17.80 -0.22
CA PRO A 112 33.26 17.18 -1.50
C PRO A 112 33.60 15.68 -1.58
N ASN A 113 34.30 15.12 -0.58
CA ASN A 113 34.61 13.69 -0.48
C ASN A 113 33.60 12.91 0.38
N VAL A 114 32.64 13.59 1.01
CA VAL A 114 31.61 12.95 1.83
C VAL A 114 30.41 12.62 0.94
N ASP A 115 30.15 11.31 0.80
CA ASP A 115 29.08 10.81 -0.04
C ASP A 115 27.70 11.31 0.46
N TYR A 116 26.80 11.53 -0.49
CA TYR A 116 25.49 12.13 -0.26
C TYR A 116 24.63 11.29 0.70
N SER A 117 23.56 11.89 1.24
CA SER A 117 22.61 11.23 2.14
C SER A 117 22.25 9.82 1.67
N LYS A 118 22.60 8.81 2.47
CA LYS A 118 22.35 7.40 2.17
C LYS A 118 20.91 7.05 2.52
N VAL A 119 20.20 6.42 1.59
CA VAL A 119 18.83 5.94 1.78
C VAL A 119 18.85 4.42 1.74
N ASN A 120 18.60 3.77 2.88
CA ASN A 120 18.51 2.32 2.93
C ASN A 120 17.04 1.93 3.01
N PHE A 121 16.57 1.15 2.04
CA PHE A 121 15.21 0.60 2.05
C PHE A 121 15.20 -0.82 2.58
N THR A 122 14.11 -1.20 3.25
CA THR A 122 13.83 -2.58 3.64
C THR A 122 12.40 -2.93 3.27
N LEU A 123 12.21 -4.01 2.54
CA LEU A 123 10.91 -4.59 2.22
C LEU A 123 10.59 -5.67 3.26
N ASN A 124 9.38 -5.64 3.80
CA ASN A 124 8.92 -6.58 4.81
C ASN A 124 7.59 -7.18 4.37
N VAL A 125 7.44 -8.48 4.59
CA VAL A 125 6.17 -9.21 4.55
C VAL A 125 5.91 -9.71 5.96
N ILE A 126 4.77 -9.33 6.52
CA ILE A 126 4.38 -9.67 7.89
C ILE A 126 2.96 -10.22 7.95
N THR A 127 2.65 -10.93 9.02
CA THR A 127 1.28 -11.34 9.37
C THR A 127 0.55 -10.23 10.15
N GLU A 128 -0.73 -10.45 10.43
CA GLU A 128 -1.60 -9.57 11.23
C GLU A 128 -1.04 -9.29 12.64
N THR A 129 -0.28 -10.24 13.21
CA THR A 129 0.32 -10.11 14.54
C THR A 129 1.67 -9.39 14.51
N GLY A 130 2.19 -9.04 13.33
CA GLY A 130 3.52 -8.47 13.16
C GLY A 130 4.64 -9.51 13.08
N GLU A 131 4.31 -10.80 12.97
CA GLU A 131 5.31 -11.84 12.72
C GLU A 131 5.90 -11.68 11.32
N SER A 132 7.23 -11.73 11.20
CA SER A 132 7.91 -11.58 9.91
C SER A 132 7.87 -12.89 9.12
N LEU A 133 7.31 -12.83 7.91
CA LEU A 133 7.35 -13.91 6.92
C LEU A 133 8.56 -13.76 5.99
N LEU A 134 8.89 -12.52 5.63
CA LEU A 134 10.03 -12.19 4.78
C LEU A 134 10.56 -10.79 5.12
N LYS A 135 11.88 -10.63 5.07
CA LYS A 135 12.58 -9.35 5.16
C LYS A 135 13.67 -9.29 4.10
N VAL A 136 13.66 -8.26 3.27
CA VAL A 136 14.65 -8.05 2.22
C VAL A 136 15.23 -6.65 2.37
N ASP A 137 16.50 -6.59 2.79
CA ASP A 137 17.25 -5.36 2.87
C ASP A 137 17.61 -4.85 1.45
N ASN A 138 17.77 -3.53 1.33
CA ASN A 138 18.04 -2.80 0.08
C ASN A 138 16.95 -3.00 -0.99
N SER A 139 15.69 -3.09 -0.57
CA SER A 139 14.56 -3.19 -1.49
C SER A 139 13.35 -2.42 -0.99
N ASN A 140 12.65 -1.77 -1.92
CA ASN A 140 11.33 -1.18 -1.72
C ASN A 140 10.39 -1.45 -2.89
N MET A 141 10.71 -2.38 -3.78
CA MET A 141 9.86 -2.67 -4.94
C MET A 141 9.59 -4.15 -5.03
N MET A 142 8.33 -4.48 -5.30
CA MET A 142 7.88 -5.84 -5.50
C MET A 142 6.75 -5.90 -6.51
N GLU A 143 6.56 -7.08 -7.09
CA GLU A 143 5.46 -7.40 -7.98
C GLU A 143 4.96 -8.82 -7.70
N ILE A 144 3.63 -9.01 -7.67
CA ILE A 144 3.01 -10.34 -7.69
C ILE A 144 2.58 -10.64 -9.12
N ILE A 145 3.11 -11.70 -9.70
CA ILE A 145 2.72 -12.17 -11.03
C ILE A 145 1.95 -13.48 -10.92
N HIS A 146 0.89 -13.57 -11.70
CA HIS A 146 0.08 -14.79 -11.85
C HIS A 146 0.40 -15.42 -13.21
N THR A 147 0.92 -16.64 -13.18
CA THR A 147 1.19 -17.45 -14.37
C THR A 147 0.31 -18.70 -14.37
N LYS A 148 0.33 -19.50 -15.43
CA LYS A 148 -0.52 -20.70 -15.55
C LYS A 148 -0.23 -21.71 -14.43
N GLY A 149 -0.97 -21.59 -13.32
CA GLY A 149 -0.87 -22.46 -12.14
C GLY A 149 0.20 -22.09 -11.13
N GLN A 150 0.85 -20.93 -11.24
CA GLN A 150 1.84 -20.48 -10.25
C GLN A 150 1.71 -18.98 -9.98
N THR A 151 1.77 -18.63 -8.71
CA THR A 151 1.92 -17.25 -8.25
C THR A 151 3.37 -17.03 -7.83
N LYS A 152 3.98 -15.94 -8.31
CA LYS A 152 5.35 -15.58 -7.96
C LYS A 152 5.42 -14.17 -7.43
N MET A 153 6.30 -13.95 -6.46
CA MET A 153 6.69 -12.62 -6.00
C MET A 153 8.08 -12.30 -6.52
N LEU A 154 8.19 -11.17 -7.20
CA LEU A 154 9.44 -10.60 -7.69
C LEU A 154 9.79 -9.44 -6.77
N ILE A 155 11.02 -9.40 -6.26
CA ILE A 155 11.52 -8.31 -5.42
C ILE A 155 12.76 -7.73 -6.09
N TYR A 156 12.73 -6.44 -6.40
CA TYR A 156 13.85 -5.71 -7.01
C TYR A 156 14.75 -5.17 -5.89
N LYS A 157 16.00 -5.61 -5.87
CA LYS A 157 16.96 -5.31 -4.80
C LYS A 157 18.20 -4.65 -5.35
N HIS A 158 18.63 -3.59 -4.67
CA HIS A 158 19.83 -2.83 -5.00
C HIS A 158 21.06 -3.50 -4.37
N VAL A 159 22.03 -3.91 -5.19
CA VAL A 159 23.31 -4.49 -4.74
C VAL A 159 24.39 -3.40 -4.78
N GLY A 160 24.34 -2.47 -3.83
CA GLY A 160 25.32 -1.40 -3.71
C GLY A 160 24.92 -0.34 -2.69
N GLU A 161 25.87 0.53 -2.32
CA GLU A 161 25.59 1.68 -1.43
C GLU A 161 24.99 2.88 -2.16
N SER A 162 24.99 2.83 -3.49
CA SER A 162 24.46 3.82 -4.42
C SER A 162 23.55 3.14 -5.44
N PHE A 163 22.71 3.92 -6.14
CA PHE A 163 21.87 3.46 -7.28
C PHE A 163 22.69 3.00 -8.50
N ASN A 164 23.94 2.57 -8.31
CA ASN A 164 24.83 2.05 -9.32
C ASN A 164 24.40 0.62 -9.70
N ASN A 165 23.60 0.51 -10.77
CA ASN A 165 23.37 -0.56 -11.78
C ASN A 165 23.48 -2.06 -11.45
N ASN A 166 23.85 -2.46 -10.24
CA ASN A 166 23.94 -3.86 -9.83
C ASN A 166 22.61 -4.24 -9.16
N ASP A 167 21.51 -4.15 -9.90
CA ASP A 167 20.23 -4.60 -9.37
C ASP A 167 20.07 -6.11 -9.55
N GLU A 168 19.53 -6.78 -8.53
CA GLU A 168 19.13 -8.17 -8.61
C GLU A 168 17.61 -8.30 -8.45
N THR A 169 17.00 -9.28 -9.11
CA THR A 169 15.59 -9.63 -8.89
C THR A 169 15.53 -10.96 -8.14
N LEU A 170 15.01 -10.91 -6.92
CA LEU A 170 14.73 -12.10 -6.13
C LEU A 170 13.36 -12.64 -6.53
N ILE A 171 13.27 -13.95 -6.78
CA ILE A 171 12.03 -14.60 -7.24
C ILE A 171 11.61 -15.64 -6.20
N TYR A 172 10.42 -15.46 -5.65
CA TYR A 172 9.82 -16.37 -4.67
C TYR A 172 8.59 -17.05 -5.27
N ASN A 173 8.46 -18.35 -5.05
CA ASN A 173 7.20 -19.06 -5.32
C ASN A 173 6.26 -18.84 -4.14
N LEU A 174 5.01 -18.49 -4.45
CA LEU A 174 3.95 -18.35 -3.45
C LEU A 174 3.01 -19.59 -3.46
N PRO A 175 2.27 -19.85 -2.37
CA PRO A 175 1.50 -21.09 -2.17
C PRO A 175 0.26 -21.30 -3.04
#